data_AF-A0AB72ZFY6-F1
#
_entry.id   AF-A0AB72ZFY6-F1
#
_cell.length_a   1.000
_cell.length_b   1.000
_cell.length_c   1.000
_cell.angle_alpha   90.00
_cell.angle_beta   90.00
_cell.angle_gamma   90.00
#
_symmetry.space_group_name_H-M   'P 1'
#
loop_
_entity.id
_entity.type
_entity.pdbx_description
1 polymer ?
#
loop_
_entity_poly.entity_id
_entity_poly.type
_entity_poly.pdbx_seq_one_letter_code
_entity_poly.pdbx_strand_id
1 'polypeptide(L)'
;MEDKITFSSSIVICLISSPLLFYATAGSVYIFVFNKEPKFNKMIVKYLTMLAIASFIMSFPISFYVDYKLKSNGYVVCDKISWMSPNFYVRDLSLCR
;
A
#
# COMPACT_ATOMS: atom_id res chain seq x y z
N MET A 1 17.62 -15.27 6.74
CA MET A 1 16.85 -14.04 7.06
C MET A 1 17.56 -12.90 6.36
N GLU A 2 16.85 -11.93 5.81
CA GLU A 2 17.46 -10.80 5.10
C GLU A 2 18.05 -9.79 6.08
N ASP A 3 19.24 -9.26 5.77
CA ASP A 3 19.93 -8.29 6.62
C ASP A 3 19.34 -6.86 6.51
N LYS A 4 18.54 -6.63 5.46
CA LYS A 4 17.85 -5.37 5.17
C LYS A 4 16.43 -5.62 4.70
N ILE A 5 15.47 -4.98 5.36
CA ILE A 5 14.04 -5.00 5.00
C ILE A 5 13.62 -3.58 4.65
N THR A 6 12.96 -3.42 3.49
CA THR A 6 12.40 -2.13 3.07
C THR A 6 10.89 -2.17 3.23
N PHE A 7 10.33 -1.26 4.03
CA PHE A 7 8.89 -1.18 4.25
C PHE A 7 8.36 0.22 3.91
N SER A 8 7.25 0.26 3.18
CA SER A 8 6.52 1.49 2.88
C SER A 8 5.03 1.27 3.04
N SER A 9 4.39 2.09 3.86
CA SER A 9 2.94 2.10 4.04
C SER A 9 2.20 2.44 2.75
N SER A 10 2.84 3.19 1.85
CA SER A 10 2.30 3.49 0.51
C SER A 10 2.12 2.23 -0.33
N ILE A 11 3.00 1.22 -0.20
CA ILE A 11 2.86 -0.04 -0.92
C ILE A 11 1.60 -0.78 -0.47
N VAL A 12 1.31 -0.79 0.83
CA VAL A 12 0.09 -1.40 1.39
C VAL A 12 -1.17 -0.73 0.82
N ILE A 13 -1.20 0.60 0.80
CA ILE A 13 -2.32 1.37 0.22
C ILE A 13 -2.46 1.06 -1.26
N CYS A 14 -1.38 1.10 -2.03
CA CYS A 14 -1.40 0.83 -3.48
C CYS A 14 -1.89 -0.58 -3.79
N LEU A 15 -1.44 -1.60 -3.04
CA LEU A 15 -1.85 -2.98 -3.25
C LEU A 15 -3.34 -3.17 -2.96
N ILE A 16 -3.84 -2.67 -1.83
CA ILE A 16 -5.25 -2.82 -1.45
C ILE A 16 -6.16 -1.98 -2.36
N SER A 17 -5.73 -0.79 -2.78
CA SER A 17 -6.50 0.07 -3.68
C SER A 17 -6.39 -0.30 -5.17
N SER A 18 -5.44 -1.17 -5.54
CA SER A 18 -5.24 -1.61 -6.94
C SER A 18 -6.49 -2.13 -7.66
N PRO A 19 -7.46 -2.83 -7.02
CA PRO A 19 -8.66 -3.29 -7.71
C PRO A 19 -9.54 -2.14 -8.20
N LEU A 20 -9.54 -0.99 -7.51
CA LEU A 20 -10.27 0.19 -7.94
C LEU A 20 -9.69 0.77 -9.24
N LEU A 21 -8.36 0.88 -9.32
CA LEU A 21 -7.66 1.39 -10.51
C LEU A 21 -7.84 0.44 -11.70
N PHE A 22 -7.74 -0.87 -11.45
CA PHE A 22 -7.97 -1.88 -12.48
C PHE A 22 -9.42 -1.84 -12.97
N TYR A 23 -10.39 -1.70 -12.07
CA TYR A 23 -11.80 -1.57 -12.46
C TYR A 23 -12.06 -0.29 -13.24
N ALA A 24 -11.47 0.84 -12.85
CA ALA A 24 -11.65 2.11 -13.56
C ALA A 24 -11.09 2.06 -14.99
N THR A 25 -9.91 1.45 -15.16
CA THR A 25 -9.27 1.29 -16.48
C THR A 25 -9.96 0.26 -17.36
N ALA A 26 -10.29 -0.92 -16.83
CA ALA A 26 -11.04 -1.93 -17.59
C ALA A 26 -12.48 -1.46 -17.90
N GLY A 27 -13.11 -0.77 -16.96
CA GLY A 27 -14.45 -0.20 -17.10
C GLY A 27 -14.51 0.90 -18.15
N SER A 28 -13.49 1.77 -18.23
CA SER A 28 -13.44 2.81 -19.27
C SER A 28 -13.28 2.20 -20.67
N VAL A 29 -12.43 1.18 -20.83
CA VAL A 29 -12.31 0.42 -22.09
C VAL A 29 -13.63 -0.26 -22.45
N TYR A 30 -14.29 -0.89 -21.48
CA TYR A 30 -15.59 -1.54 -21.70
C TYR A 30 -16.65 -0.54 -22.18
N ILE A 31 -16.77 0.61 -21.53
CA ILE A 31 -17.71 1.67 -21.93
C ILE A 31 -17.36 2.17 -23.33
N PHE A 32 -16.08 2.36 -23.64
CA PHE A 32 -15.65 2.82 -24.96
C PHE A 32 -16.00 1.83 -26.09
N VAL A 33 -15.79 0.52 -25.87
CA VAL A 33 -16.02 -0.52 -26.89
C VAL A 33 -17.51 -0.84 -27.06
N PHE A 34 -18.25 -0.95 -25.96
CA PHE A 34 -19.63 -1.43 -25.99
C PHE A 34 -20.67 -0.30 -25.86
N ASN A 35 -20.22 0.93 -25.64
CA ASN A 35 -21.07 2.11 -25.39
C ASN A 35 -22.17 1.86 -24.34
N LYS A 36 -21.83 1.07 -23.32
CA LYS A 36 -22.76 0.59 -22.31
C LYS A 36 -22.09 0.58 -20.95
N GLU A 37 -22.81 0.99 -19.92
CA GLU A 37 -22.34 0.88 -18.54
C GLU A 37 -22.48 -0.54 -17.98
N PRO A 38 -21.52 -0.99 -17.15
CA PRO A 38 -21.66 -2.24 -16.41
C PRO A 38 -22.90 -2.20 -15.49
N LYS A 39 -23.71 -3.27 -15.50
CA LYS A 39 -24.99 -3.34 -14.78
C LYS A 39 -24.89 -2.98 -13.29
N PHE A 40 -23.78 -3.32 -12.65
CA PHE A 40 -23.54 -3.10 -11.22
C PHE A 40 -22.48 -2.02 -10.94
N ASN A 41 -22.19 -1.14 -11.91
CA ASN A 41 -21.11 -0.13 -11.82
C ASN A 41 -21.14 0.65 -10.51
N LYS A 42 -22.29 1.26 -10.18
CA LYS A 42 -22.47 2.06 -8.95
C LYS A 42 -22.16 1.26 -7.67
N MET A 43 -22.58 -0.01 -7.62
CA MET A 43 -22.35 -0.87 -6.47
C MET A 43 -20.87 -1.24 -6.34
N ILE A 44 -20.26 -1.68 -7.45
CA ILE A 44 -18.84 -2.08 -7.50
C ILE A 44 -17.95 -0.89 -7.10
N VAL A 45 -18.14 0.27 -7.73
CA VAL A 45 -17.38 1.49 -7.42
C VAL A 45 -17.53 1.88 -5.95
N LYS A 46 -18.75 1.81 -5.39
CA LYS A 46 -18.97 2.11 -3.96
C LYS A 46 -18.12 1.23 -3.04
N TYR A 47 -18.11 -0.08 -3.27
CA TYR A 47 -17.33 -1.00 -2.43
C TYR A 47 -15.82 -0.85 -2.64
N LEU A 48 -15.37 -0.67 -3.89
CA LEU A 48 -13.95 -0.48 -4.19
C LEU A 48 -13.41 0.84 -3.62
N THR A 49 -14.20 1.92 -3.66
CA THR A 49 -13.84 3.18 -3.01
C THR A 49 -13.81 3.04 -1.49
N MET A 50 -14.78 2.34 -0.90
CA MET A 50 -14.78 2.08 0.55
C MET A 50 -13.55 1.25 0.98
N LEU A 51 -13.16 0.26 0.17
CA LEU A 51 -11.93 -0.51 0.38
C LEU A 51 -10.68 0.37 0.30
N ALA A 52 -10.59 1.27 -0.69
CA ALA A 52 -9.47 2.20 -0.83
C ALA A 52 -9.36 3.15 0.38
N ILE A 53 -10.49 3.70 0.86
CA ILE A 53 -10.51 4.54 2.07
C ILE A 53 -10.09 3.73 3.30
N ALA A 54 -10.61 2.50 3.46
CA ALA A 54 -10.22 1.62 4.54
C ALA A 54 -8.72 1.30 4.51
N SER A 55 -8.14 1.13 3.32
CA SER A 55 -6.69 0.89 3.18
C SER A 55 -5.85 2.06 3.66
N PHE A 56 -6.30 3.30 3.41
CA PHE A 56 -5.63 4.50 3.89
C PHE A 56 -5.66 4.57 5.42
N ILE A 57 -6.83 4.32 6.02
CA ILE A 57 -6.98 4.31 7.49
C ILE A 57 -6.13 3.20 8.11
N MET A 58 -6.14 2.00 7.52
CA MET A 58 -5.40 0.83 8.02
C MET A 58 -3.89 0.93 7.78
N SER A 59 -3.43 1.79 6.87
CA SER A 59 -2.00 1.97 6.61
C SER A 59 -1.23 2.40 7.86
N PHE A 60 -1.85 3.19 8.73
CA PHE A 60 -1.25 3.67 9.97
C PHE A 60 -1.04 2.56 11.01
N PRO A 61 -2.07 1.79 11.45
CA PRO A 61 -1.88 0.70 12.41
C PRO A 61 -1.00 -0.42 11.85
N ILE A 62 -1.07 -0.71 10.55
CA ILE A 62 -0.17 -1.69 9.91
C ILE A 62 1.28 -1.22 10.00
N SER A 63 1.55 0.05 9.70
CA SER A 63 2.90 0.62 9.82
C SER A 63 3.43 0.52 11.24
N PHE A 64 2.60 0.82 12.25
CA PHE A 64 3.00 0.72 13.66
C PHE A 64 3.28 -0.73 14.06
N TYR A 65 2.44 -1.67 13.65
CA TYR A 65 2.61 -3.10 13.93
C TYR A 65 3.90 -3.65 13.33
N VAL A 66 4.19 -3.32 12.06
CA VAL A 66 5.41 -3.76 11.37
C VAL A 66 6.64 -3.18 12.06
N ASP A 67 6.63 -1.89 12.40
CA ASP A 67 7.74 -1.25 13.11
C ASP A 67 8.02 -1.92 14.46
N TYR A 68 6.98 -2.13 15.27
CA TYR A 68 7.08 -2.80 16.56
C TYR A 68 7.67 -4.21 16.42
N LYS A 69 7.16 -5.00 15.47
CA LYS A 69 7.60 -6.39 15.26
C LYS A 69 9.02 -6.49 14.72
N LEU A 70 9.45 -5.56 13.88
CA LEU A 70 10.83 -5.54 13.38
C LEU A 70 11.81 -5.12 14.49
N LYS A 71 11.46 -4.12 15.30
CA LYS A 71 12.26 -3.73 16.47
C LYS A 71 12.37 -4.85 17.51
N SER A 72 11.27 -5.56 17.79
CA SER A 72 11.31 -6.71 18.71
C SER A 72 12.20 -7.85 18.20
N ASN A 73 12.41 -7.95 16.89
CA ASN A 73 13.28 -8.94 16.25
C ASN A 73 14.75 -8.47 16.12
N GLY A 74 15.10 -7.33 16.74
CA GLY A 74 16.47 -6.79 16.75
C GLY A 74 16.86 -5.96 15.53
N TYR A 75 15.89 -5.52 14.71
CA TYR A 75 16.18 -4.58 13.62
C TYR A 75 16.17 -3.14 14.13
N VAL A 76 17.06 -2.32 13.57
CA VAL A 76 17.13 -0.88 13.77
C VAL A 76 16.68 -0.15 12.49
N VAL A 77 16.11 1.04 12.66
CA VAL A 77 15.63 1.86 11.54
C VAL A 77 16.72 2.85 11.16
N CYS A 78 17.07 2.92 9.87
CA CYS A 78 17.97 3.95 9.35
C CYS A 78 17.29 5.31 9.31
N ASP A 79 18.07 6.39 9.44
CA ASP A 79 17.56 7.74 9.24
C ASP A 79 17.05 7.94 7.82
N LYS A 80 15.90 8.60 7.73
CA LYS A 80 15.23 8.88 6.46
C LYS A 80 15.46 10.33 6.03
N ILE A 81 15.82 10.49 4.76
CA ILE A 81 16.07 11.81 4.15
C ILE A 81 14.75 12.59 3.99
N SER A 82 13.64 11.90 3.78
CA SER A 82 12.32 12.50 3.58
C SER A 82 11.24 11.74 4.33
N TRP A 83 10.18 12.44 4.73
CA TRP A 83 9.04 11.78 5.38
C TRP A 83 8.30 10.82 4.43
N MET A 84 8.43 11.02 3.11
CA MET A 84 7.86 10.17 2.06
C MET A 84 8.73 8.96 1.70
N SER A 85 9.99 8.90 2.16
CA SER A 85 10.87 7.78 1.83
C SER A 85 10.47 6.52 2.61
N PRO A 86 10.66 5.32 2.03
CA PRO A 86 10.44 4.07 2.74
C PRO A 86 11.33 3.97 3.99
N ASN A 87 10.88 3.18 4.97
CA ASN A 87 11.69 2.86 6.14
C ASN A 87 12.60 1.67 5.81
N PHE A 88 13.90 1.84 6.09
CA PHE A 88 14.88 0.77 5.98
C PHE A 88 15.17 0.20 7.36
N TYR A 89 14.92 -1.09 7.52
CA TYR A 89 15.19 -1.86 8.73
C TYR A 89 16.43 -2.71 8.49
N VAL A 90 17.47 -2.56 9.29
CA VAL A 90 18.72 -3.30 9.19
C VAL A 90 19.09 -3.93 10.52
N ARG A 91 19.88 -5.00 10.52
CA ARG A 91 20.42 -5.57 11.78
C ARG A 91 21.68 -4.87 12.26
N ASP A 92 22.47 -4.36 11.33
CA ASP A 92 23.69 -3.61 11.60
C ASP A 92 23.57 -2.21 11.00
N LEU A 93 23.88 -1.19 11.81
CA LEU A 93 23.90 0.22 11.41
C LEU A 93 24.90 0.48 10.27
N SER A 94 25.93 -0.35 10.12
CA SER A 94 26.88 -0.26 8.99
C SER A 94 26.22 -0.42 7.61
N LEU A 95 25.02 -1.01 7.57
CA LEU A 95 24.23 -1.21 6.36
C LEU A 95 23.33 -0.02 6.02
N CYS A 96 23.22 0.98 6.90
CA CYS A 96 22.59 2.27 6.61
C CYS A 96 23.56 3.11 5.78
N ARG A 97 23.33 3.14 4.46
CA ARG A 97 24.09 3.93 3.49
C ARG A 97 23.26 5.08 2.94
#